data_AF-K2BWJ7-F1
#
_entry.id   AF-K2BWJ7-F1
#
_cell.length_a   1.000
_cell.length_b   1.000
_cell.length_c   1.000
_cell.angle_alpha   90.00
_cell.angle_beta   90.00
_cell.angle_gamma   90.00
#
_symmetry.space_group_name_H-M   'P 1'
#
loop_
_entity.id
_entity.type
_entity.pdbx_description
1 polymer ?
#
loop_
_entity_poly.entity_id
_entity_poly.type
_entity_poly.pdbx_seq_one_letter_code
_entity_poly.pdbx_strand_id
1 'polypeptide(L)'
;MPTVTGTITPHTGRGRQLGIPTLNVTAPKDLADGVYAGYVVHEHVRYPAAIFVGAAITFGETTRQVEAHLLDVTVTLTDKITIELLQYLRGKQLFPDAESLQQQMEKDIIAVKQCLPELSQNK
;
A
#
# COMPACT_ATOMS: atom_id res chain seq x y z
N MET A 1 2.09 -16.93 -0.13
CA MET A 1 1.91 -15.47 -0.09
C MET A 1 2.77 -14.85 -1.18
N PRO A 2 2.19 -14.11 -2.14
CA PRO A 2 2.99 -13.42 -3.17
C PRO A 2 3.89 -12.35 -2.57
N THR A 3 5.05 -12.13 -3.18
CA THR A 3 5.99 -11.06 -2.79
C THR A 3 6.43 -10.24 -4.00
N VAL A 4 6.61 -8.94 -3.81
CA VAL A 4 7.14 -8.02 -4.83
C VAL A 4 8.41 -7.39 -4.31
N THR A 5 9.51 -7.56 -5.03
CA THR A 5 10.79 -6.94 -4.68
C THR A 5 11.16 -5.91 -5.72
N GLY A 6 11.48 -4.69 -5.28
CA GLY A 6 11.81 -3.60 -6.18
C GLY A 6 12.51 -2.45 -5.46
N THR A 7 13.13 -1.59 -6.25
CA THR A 7 13.66 -0.30 -5.77
C THR A 7 12.51 0.68 -5.67
N ILE A 8 12.46 1.44 -4.58
CA ILE A 8 11.48 2.51 -4.40
C ILE A 8 11.68 3.55 -5.51
N THR A 9 10.61 3.88 -6.22
CA THR A 9 10.63 4.90 -7.26
C THR A 9 9.97 6.19 -6.78
N PRO A 10 10.48 7.37 -7.18
CA PRO A 10 9.75 8.61 -7.02
C PRO A 10 8.41 8.49 -7.74
N HIS A 11 7.35 8.92 -7.06
CA HIS A 11 6.04 9.04 -7.66
C HIS A 11 5.46 10.42 -7.35
N THR A 12 4.28 10.73 -7.89
CA THR A 12 3.62 12.04 -7.78
C THR A 12 3.35 12.50 -6.35
N GLY A 13 3.53 11.62 -5.35
CA GLY A 13 3.40 11.96 -3.94
C GLY A 13 1.94 12.23 -3.51
N ARG A 14 0.96 11.75 -4.28
CA ARG A 14 -0.47 11.98 -3.99
C ARG A 14 -0.91 11.41 -2.66
N GLY A 15 -0.49 10.20 -2.31
CA GLY A 15 -0.74 9.64 -0.99
C GLY A 15 -0.29 10.61 0.12
N ARG A 16 0.89 11.24 -0.03
CA ARG A 16 1.38 12.25 0.91
C ARG A 16 0.48 13.50 0.98
N GLN A 17 -0.09 13.95 -0.14
CA GLN A 17 -1.06 15.06 -0.16
C GLN A 17 -2.37 14.71 0.58
N LEU A 18 -2.74 13.42 0.61
CA LEU A 18 -3.89 12.89 1.35
C LEU A 18 -3.55 12.50 2.81
N GLY A 19 -2.32 12.77 3.28
CA GLY A 19 -1.87 12.36 4.62
C GLY A 19 -1.48 10.89 4.75
N ILE A 20 -1.44 10.13 3.65
CA ILE A 20 -1.18 8.69 3.60
C ILE A 20 0.03 8.43 2.67
N PRO A 21 1.27 8.73 3.09
CA PRO A 21 2.45 8.57 2.24
C PRO A 21 2.67 7.10 1.85
N THR A 22 2.99 6.85 0.58
CA THR A 22 3.22 5.51 0.04
C THR A 22 4.63 5.33 -0.52
N LEU A 23 5.21 4.16 -0.29
CA LEU A 23 6.38 3.64 -0.99
C LEU A 23 5.90 3.00 -2.29
N ASN A 24 6.53 3.33 -3.41
CA ASN A 24 6.08 2.89 -4.73
C ASN A 24 7.11 1.96 -5.35
N VAL A 25 6.67 0.81 -5.85
CA VAL A 25 7.50 -0.10 -6.66
C VAL A 25 6.73 -0.57 -7.89
N THR A 26 7.44 -0.96 -8.94
CA THR A 26 6.82 -1.47 -10.18
C THR A 26 6.00 -2.74 -9.89
N ALA A 27 4.74 -2.77 -10.33
CA ALA A 27 3.90 -3.94 -10.16
C ALA A 27 4.22 -5.05 -11.18
N PRO A 28 4.33 -6.32 -10.73
CA PRO A 28 4.25 -7.49 -11.62
C PRO A 28 2.93 -7.51 -12.39
N LYS A 29 2.90 -8.21 -13.54
CA LYS A 29 1.69 -8.29 -14.40
C LYS A 29 0.62 -9.25 -13.88
N ASP A 30 1.00 -10.19 -13.03
CA ASP A 30 0.23 -11.37 -12.61
C ASP A 30 -0.50 -11.19 -11.27
N LEU A 31 -0.24 -10.11 -10.54
CA LEU A 31 -1.01 -9.79 -9.34
C LEU A 31 -2.40 -9.25 -9.69
N ALA A 32 -3.41 -9.50 -8.87
CA ALA A 32 -4.72 -8.86 -9.03
C ALA A 32 -4.67 -7.39 -8.59
N ASP A 33 -5.50 -6.53 -9.21
CA ASP A 33 -5.65 -5.14 -8.77
C ASP A 33 -6.48 -5.08 -7.48
N GLY A 34 -6.04 -4.30 -6.51
CA GLY A 34 -6.80 -4.09 -5.28
C GLY A 34 -5.96 -3.72 -4.07
N VAL A 35 -6.60 -3.79 -2.92
CA VAL A 35 -6.01 -3.49 -1.61
C VAL A 35 -5.72 -4.78 -0.87
N TYR A 36 -4.55 -4.81 -0.25
CA TYR A 36 -4.01 -5.93 0.50
C TYR A 36 -3.53 -5.47 1.87
N ALA A 37 -3.71 -6.33 2.86
CA ALA A 37 -2.95 -6.28 4.11
C ALA A 37 -1.64 -7.05 3.91
N GLY A 38 -0.57 -6.52 4.46
CA GLY A 38 0.73 -7.16 4.31
C GLY A 38 1.84 -6.41 5.01
N TYR A 39 3.05 -6.59 4.50
CA TYR A 39 4.26 -6.04 5.12
C TYR A 39 5.24 -5.50 4.09
N VAL A 40 6.03 -4.51 4.50
CA VAL A 40 7.24 -4.09 3.81
C VAL A 40 8.43 -4.61 4.62
N VAL A 41 9.35 -5.31 3.95
CA VAL A 41 10.58 -5.83 4.51
C VAL A 41 11.75 -5.01 3.96
N HIS A 42 12.55 -4.46 4.87
CA HIS A 42 13.77 -3.73 4.58
C HIS A 42 14.83 -4.06 5.63
N GLU A 43 16.02 -4.51 5.20
CA GLU A 43 17.14 -4.86 6.09
C GLU A 43 16.74 -5.75 7.28
N HIS A 44 15.98 -6.81 7.01
CA HIS A 44 15.46 -7.76 8.01
C HIS A 44 14.43 -7.19 8.99
N VAL A 45 14.06 -5.91 8.88
CA VAL A 45 12.95 -5.32 9.61
C VAL A 45 11.68 -5.43 8.78
N ARG A 46 10.60 -5.84 9.43
CA ARG A 46 9.28 -6.04 8.82
C ARG A 46 8.31 -5.01 9.36
N TYR A 47 7.77 -4.19 8.47
CA TYR A 47 6.84 -3.10 8.79
C TYR A 47 5.44 -3.47 8.31
N PRO A 48 4.39 -3.41 9.16
CA PRO A 48 3.03 -3.63 8.70
C PRO A 48 2.62 -2.55 7.70
N ALA A 49 1.88 -2.93 6.65
CA ALA A 49 1.53 -2.01 5.57
C ALA A 49 0.14 -2.28 4.99
N ALA A 50 -0.53 -1.19 4.63
CA ALA A 50 -1.66 -1.21 3.70
C ALA A 50 -1.12 -1.06 2.28
N ILE A 51 -1.46 -2.00 1.40
CA ILE A 51 -0.82 -2.12 0.08
C ILE A 51 -1.87 -2.05 -1.01
N PHE A 52 -1.71 -1.12 -1.95
CA PHE A 52 -2.51 -1.05 -3.16
C PHE A 52 -1.70 -1.59 -4.34
N VAL A 53 -2.30 -2.46 -5.15
CA VAL A 53 -1.77 -2.90 -6.44
C VAL A 53 -2.70 -2.39 -7.52
N GLY A 54 -2.18 -1.60 -8.46
CA GLY A 54 -2.98 -1.09 -9.56
C GLY A 54 -2.44 0.21 -10.13
N ALA A 55 -3.24 0.85 -10.98
CA ALA A 55 -3.00 2.21 -11.42
C ALA A 55 -3.97 3.15 -10.70
N ALA A 56 -3.52 4.37 -10.39
CA ALA A 56 -4.34 5.40 -9.77
C ALA A 56 -5.31 6.03 -10.80
N ILE A 57 -6.28 5.23 -11.27
CA ILE A 57 -7.20 5.56 -12.36
C ILE A 57 -8.05 6.81 -12.09
N THR A 58 -8.37 7.09 -10.83
CA THR A 58 -9.04 8.33 -10.38
C THR A 58 -8.27 9.58 -10.82
N PHE A 59 -6.96 9.47 -11.03
CA PHE A 59 -6.07 10.55 -11.47
C PHE A 59 -5.59 10.39 -12.91
N GLY A 60 -6.23 9.52 -13.70
CA GLY A 60 -5.90 9.30 -15.11
C GLY A 60 -4.63 8.47 -15.36
N GLU A 61 -4.09 7.81 -14.34
CA GLU A 61 -2.89 7.00 -14.52
C GLU A 61 -3.17 5.64 -15.16
N THR A 62 -2.22 5.22 -16.00
CA THR A 62 -2.24 3.94 -16.72
C THR A 62 -1.13 2.99 -16.25
N THR A 63 -0.09 3.52 -15.61
CA THR A 63 1.03 2.72 -15.12
C THR A 63 0.65 2.04 -13.82
N ARG A 64 0.87 0.72 -13.79
CA ARG A 64 0.56 -0.12 -12.64
C ARG A 64 1.71 -0.11 -11.63
N GLN A 65 1.40 0.14 -10.37
CA GLN A 65 2.36 0.18 -9.26
C GLN A 65 1.86 -0.65 -8.09
N VAL A 66 2.79 -0.99 -7.20
CA VAL A 66 2.48 -1.40 -5.84
C VAL A 66 2.82 -0.23 -4.94
N GLU A 67 1.81 0.31 -4.29
CA GLU A 67 1.91 1.41 -3.34
C GLU A 67 1.71 0.87 -1.92
N ALA A 68 2.72 1.01 -1.06
CA ALA A 68 2.67 0.54 0.32
C ALA A 68 2.71 1.71 1.31
N HIS A 69 1.64 1.87 2.09
CA HIS A 69 1.60 2.78 3.22
C HIS A 69 1.99 2.02 4.50
N LEU A 70 3.09 2.41 5.14
CA LEU A 70 3.52 1.80 6.40
C LEU A 70 2.62 2.24 7.55
N LEU A 71 2.24 1.29 8.41
CA LEU A 71 1.32 1.51 9.51
C LEU A 71 2.09 1.74 10.82
N ASP A 72 1.67 2.77 11.57
CA ASP A 72 2.17 3.07 12.92
C ASP A 72 3.69 3.26 13.01
N VAL A 73 4.32 3.62 11.90
CA VAL A 73 5.76 3.91 11.82
C VAL A 73 6.02 5.10 10.90
N THR A 74 7.02 5.90 11.25
CA THR A 74 7.53 6.98 10.41
C THR A 74 8.99 6.69 10.08
N VAL A 75 9.24 6.12 8.91
CA VAL A 75 10.59 5.83 8.40
C VAL A 75 10.69 6.27 6.95
N THR A 76 11.85 6.80 6.57
CA THR A 76 12.14 7.12 5.17
C THR A 76 12.99 5.99 4.60
N LEU A 77 12.42 5.26 3.64
CA LEU A 77 13.11 4.23 2.88
C LEU A 77 13.28 4.73 1.44
N THR A 78 14.48 4.58 0.88
CA THR A 78 14.80 5.04 -0.49
C THR A 78 15.25 3.93 -1.42
N ASP A 79 15.60 2.77 -0.87
CA ASP A 79 16.34 1.75 -1.60
C ASP A 79 15.43 0.55 -1.93
N LYS A 80 16.02 -0.64 -2.01
CA LYS A 80 15.32 -1.87 -2.38
C LYS A 80 14.52 -2.41 -1.20
N ILE A 81 13.24 -2.70 -1.43
CA ILE A 81 12.33 -3.30 -0.45
C ILE A 81 11.70 -4.57 -1.02
N THR A 82 11.19 -5.41 -0.12
CA THR A 82 10.30 -6.52 -0.46
C THR A 82 8.93 -6.27 0.17
N ILE A 83 7.87 -6.41 -0.61
CA ILE A 83 6.48 -6.24 -0.19
C ILE A 83 5.83 -7.62 -0.16
N GLU A 84 5.24 -7.98 0.97
CA GLU A 84 4.57 -9.23 1.23
C GLU A 84 3.05 -9.04 1.21
N LEU A 85 2.33 -9.73 0.32
CA LEU A 85 0.88 -9.58 0.13
C LEU A 85 0.11 -10.67 0.88
N LEU A 86 -0.22 -10.44 2.15
CA LEU A 86 -0.77 -11.46 3.04
C LEU A 86 -2.25 -11.76 2.79
N GLN A 87 -3.09 -10.74 2.74
CA GLN A 87 -4.52 -10.89 2.61
C GLN A 87 -5.08 -9.86 1.63
N TYR A 88 -5.87 -10.30 0.67
CA TYR A 88 -6.64 -9.42 -0.21
C TYR A 88 -7.92 -8.94 0.51
N LEU A 89 -8.17 -7.64 0.48
CA LEU A 89 -9.32 -7.01 1.15
C LEU A 89 -10.42 -6.65 0.16
N ARG A 90 -10.06 -5.95 -0.92
CA ARG A 90 -11.01 -5.47 -1.92
C ARG A 90 -10.34 -5.17 -3.25
N GLY A 91 -11.13 -5.12 -4.31
CA GLY A 91 -10.66 -4.69 -5.63
C GLY A 91 -10.44 -3.19 -5.73
N LYS A 92 -9.97 -2.73 -6.89
CA LYS A 92 -9.91 -1.30 -7.23
C LYS A 92 -11.32 -0.71 -7.32
N GLN A 93 -11.43 0.56 -6.98
CA GLN A 93 -12.66 1.33 -7.04
C GLN A 93 -12.36 2.72 -7.61
N LEU A 94 -13.28 3.25 -8.41
CA LEU A 94 -13.24 4.64 -8.85
C LEU A 94 -13.90 5.52 -7.78
N PHE A 95 -13.30 6.68 -7.52
CA PHE A 95 -13.85 7.67 -6.61
C PHE A 95 -14.18 8.95 -7.38
N PRO A 96 -15.28 9.65 -7.03
CA PRO A 96 -15.67 10.89 -7.70
C PRO A 96 -14.70 12.05 -7.41
N ASP A 97 -14.00 12.00 -6.27
CA ASP A 97 -13.11 13.05 -5.80
C ASP A 97 -12.04 12.49 -4.83
N ALA A 98 -11.11 13.37 -4.47
CA ALA A 98 -10.00 13.05 -3.57
C ALA A 98 -10.46 12.77 -2.12
N GLU A 99 -11.52 13.42 -1.66
CA GLU A 99 -12.07 13.24 -0.32
C GLU A 99 -12.67 11.84 -0.15
N SER A 100 -13.47 11.41 -1.11
CA SER A 100 -14.06 10.06 -1.15
C SER A 100 -12.98 8.97 -1.21
N LEU A 101 -11.90 9.22 -1.94
CA LEU A 101 -10.73 8.34 -1.97
C LEU A 101 -10.07 8.27 -0.58
N GLN A 102 -9.79 9.42 0.04
CA GLN A 102 -9.15 9.47 1.36
C GLN A 102 -9.98 8.72 2.41
N GLN A 103 -11.30 8.97 2.47
CA GLN A 103 -12.19 8.28 3.40
C GLN A 103 -12.17 6.76 3.20
N GLN A 104 -12.05 6.28 1.96
CA GLN A 104 -11.91 4.85 1.71
C GLN A 104 -10.55 4.32 2.12
N MET A 105 -9.47 5.05 1.86
CA MET A 105 -8.12 4.67 2.30
C MET A 105 -8.03 4.56 3.83
N GLU A 106 -8.69 5.44 4.57
CA GLU A 106 -8.78 5.37 6.05
C GLU A 106 -9.52 4.10 6.51
N LYS A 107 -10.65 3.75 5.86
CA LYS A 107 -11.36 2.49 6.13
C LYS A 107 -10.50 1.27 5.82
N ASP A 108 -9.77 1.32 4.72
CA ASP A 108 -8.87 0.24 4.33
C ASP A 108 -7.75 0.05 5.35
N ILE A 109 -7.14 1.15 5.83
CA ILE A 109 -6.13 1.10 6.90
C ILE A 109 -6.68 0.42 8.15
N ILE A 110 -7.90 0.77 8.58
CA ILE A 110 -8.54 0.13 9.74
C ILE A 110 -8.73 -1.37 9.51
N ALA A 111 -9.22 -1.76 8.33
CA ALA A 111 -9.41 -3.16 7.99
C ALA A 111 -8.08 -3.93 7.92
N VAL A 112 -7.03 -3.33 7.35
CA VAL A 112 -5.69 -3.92 7.30
C VAL A 112 -5.15 -4.17 8.72
N LYS A 113 -5.32 -3.20 9.63
CA LYS A 113 -4.89 -3.38 11.03
C LYS A 113 -5.56 -4.57 11.70
N GLN A 114 -6.83 -4.85 11.38
CA GLN A 114 -7.55 -6.01 11.92
C GLN A 114 -7.07 -7.35 11.33
N CYS A 115 -6.51 -7.33 10.13
CA CYS A 115 -5.97 -8.52 9.45
C CYS A 115 -4.56 -8.91 9.93
N LEU A 116 -3.79 -7.97 10.51
CA LEU A 116 -2.39 -8.21 10.87
C LEU A 116 -2.26 -8.64 12.34
N PRO A 117 -1.85 -9.89 12.62
CA PRO A 117 -1.88 -10.46 13.97
C PRO A 117 -0.99 -9.72 14.96
N GLU A 118 0.09 -9.10 14.49
CA GLU A 118 1.07 -8.36 15.29
C GLU A 118 0.53 -7.00 15.78
N LEU A 119 -0.45 -6.43 15.07
CA LEU A 119 -1.14 -5.19 15.48
C LEU A 119 -2.38 -5.46 16.32
N SER A 120 -2.93 -6.67 16.25
CA SER A 120 -4.11 -7.09 17.01
C SER A 120 -3.85 -7.42 18.49
N GLN A 121 -2.58 -7.40 18.94
CA GLN A 121 -2.16 -7.83 20.29
C GLN A 121 -1.91 -6.71 21.30
N ASN A 122 -2.23 -5.45 21.00
CA ASN A 122 -2.15 -4.34 21.97
C ASN A 122 -3.54 -3.94 22.51
N LYS A 123 -4.23 -4.89 23.16
CA LYS A 123 -5.39 -4.59 24.01
C LYS A 123 -5.22 -5.19 25.40
#